data_AF-A0A6A2EZU1-F1
#
_entry.id   AF-A0A6A2EZU1-F1
#
_cell.length_a   1.000
_cell.length_b   1.000
_cell.length_c   1.000
_cell.angle_alpha   90.00
_cell.angle_beta   90.00
_cell.angle_gamma   90.00
#
_symmetry.space_group_name_H-M   'P 1'
#
loop_
_entity.id
_entity.type
_entity.pdbx_description
1 polymer ?
#
loop_
_entity_poly.entity_id
_entity_poly.type
_entity_poly.pdbx_seq_one_letter_code
_entity_poly.pdbx_strand_id
1 'polypeptide(L)'
;MNKRIFIGAIVLLLFSCKQTAEKQELPSYFCRPELETFFGGSDTLPVVTFSPSDSFGSIKPSFLRHFDSISENISIRVPISIDSLKKTVYVKTTFENPFVIKPIGCYSRSNILRIHLDNDSITINNENKIPYDSLKKLITADILNYGRNMYLSGSPNKMVVILRWNMQIKTEVFNLALKSIIDGHIEALNITSSKYINKHLCSITKDDFTKLTSSFRFNLILAFPEIPSEYLIFPSIG
;
A
#
# COMPACT_ATOMS: atom_id res chain seq x y z
N MET A 1 47.80 39.74 -31.38
CA MET A 1 46.75 38.72 -31.15
C MET A 1 45.68 39.28 -30.22
N ASN A 2 44.44 39.36 -30.70
CA ASN A 2 43.34 40.14 -30.11
C ASN A 2 42.85 39.54 -28.78
N LYS A 3 43.20 40.18 -27.65
CA LYS A 3 42.71 39.84 -26.30
C LYS A 3 41.17 39.82 -26.18
N ARG A 4 40.45 40.49 -27.11
CA ARG A 4 38.98 40.51 -27.15
C ARG A 4 38.35 39.19 -27.60
N ILE A 5 39.03 38.39 -28.42
CA ILE A 5 38.51 37.10 -28.91
C ILE A 5 38.58 36.04 -27.79
N PHE A 6 39.61 36.12 -26.95
CA PHE A 6 39.83 35.17 -25.85
C PHE A 6 38.80 35.30 -24.72
N ILE A 7 38.39 36.54 -24.41
CA ILE A 7 37.37 36.80 -23.39
C ILE A 7 35.97 36.38 -23.88
N GLY A 8 35.67 36.58 -25.18
CA GLY A 8 34.40 36.14 -25.77
C GLY A 8 34.21 34.62 -25.73
N ALA A 9 35.27 33.85 -25.99
CA ALA A 9 35.21 32.38 -25.95
C ALA A 9 35.04 31.83 -24.52
N ILE A 10 35.65 32.46 -23.51
CA ILE A 10 35.51 32.05 -22.10
C ILE A 10 34.09 32.35 -21.57
N VAL A 11 33.49 33.49 -21.96
CA VAL A 11 32.11 33.81 -21.56
C VAL A 11 31.10 32.84 -22.21
N LEU A 12 31.30 32.46 -23.49
CA LEU A 12 30.45 31.45 -24.16
C LEU A 12 30.57 30.06 -23.52
N LEU A 13 31.75 29.65 -23.05
CA LEU A 13 31.95 28.39 -22.31
C LEU A 13 31.28 28.42 -20.92
N LEU A 14 31.22 29.58 -20.27
CA LEU A 14 30.55 29.72 -18.96
C LEU A 14 29.01 29.70 -19.06
N PHE A 15 28.45 30.11 -20.20
CA PHE A 15 26.99 29.98 -20.46
C PHE A 15 26.58 28.63 -21.03
N SER A 16 27.50 27.86 -21.65
CA SER A 16 27.20 26.52 -22.17
C SER A 16 27.15 25.42 -21.10
N CYS A 17 27.49 25.70 -19.84
CA CYS A 17 27.41 24.75 -18.73
C CYS A 17 26.27 25.02 -17.73
N LYS A 18 25.32 25.92 -18.04
CA LYS A 18 24.16 26.21 -17.16
C LYS A 18 22.81 25.65 -17.61
N GLN A 19 22.78 24.86 -18.68
CA GLN A 19 21.66 23.99 -19.05
C GLN A 19 22.28 22.62 -19.27
N THR A 20 22.28 21.70 -18.30
CA THR A 20 21.15 20.80 -18.09
C THR A 20 21.30 20.21 -16.67
N ALA A 21 20.88 20.96 -15.66
CA ALA A 21 20.50 20.40 -14.37
C ALA A 21 19.00 20.08 -14.38
N GLU A 22 18.49 19.50 -15.47
CA GLU A 22 17.31 18.65 -15.38
C GLU A 22 17.83 17.24 -15.13
N LYS A 23 18.21 16.97 -13.88
CA LYS A 23 17.65 15.75 -13.31
C LYS A 23 16.14 15.97 -13.37
N GLN A 24 15.51 15.49 -14.43
CA GLN A 24 14.14 15.02 -14.31
C GLN A 24 14.19 13.89 -13.27
N GLU A 25 14.27 14.26 -12.00
CA GLU A 25 13.68 13.47 -10.95
C GLU A 25 12.21 13.48 -11.31
N LEU A 26 11.81 12.50 -12.11
CA LEU A 26 10.43 12.04 -12.16
C LEU A 26 9.92 12.13 -10.71
N PRO A 27 8.83 12.85 -10.45
CA PRO A 27 8.41 13.10 -9.08
C PRO A 27 8.37 11.75 -8.38
N SER A 28 9.19 11.62 -7.33
CA SER A 28 9.17 10.43 -6.49
C SER A 28 7.70 10.15 -6.19
N TYR A 29 7.24 8.94 -6.54
CA TYR A 29 5.88 8.47 -6.25
C TYR A 29 5.49 8.79 -4.78
N PHE A 30 6.50 8.75 -3.90
CA PHE A 30 6.49 9.36 -2.58
C PHE A 30 7.27 10.67 -2.55
N CYS A 31 6.60 11.78 -2.85
CA CYS A 31 7.23 13.10 -2.88
C CYS A 31 7.68 13.59 -1.50
N ARG A 32 7.32 12.87 -0.44
CA ARG A 32 7.66 13.16 0.95
C ARG A 32 7.98 11.89 1.73
N PRO A 33 9.03 11.89 2.57
CA PRO A 33 9.41 10.73 3.38
C PRO A 33 8.33 10.35 4.41
N GLU A 34 7.49 11.30 4.84
CA GLU A 34 6.41 11.01 5.80
C GLU A 34 5.35 10.05 5.25
N LEU A 35 5.18 10.00 3.93
CA LEU A 35 4.30 9.00 3.32
C LEU A 35 4.87 7.59 3.46
N GLU A 36 6.19 7.41 3.35
CA GLU A 36 6.82 6.10 3.59
C GLU A 36 6.58 5.66 5.04
N THR A 37 6.68 6.58 6.00
CA THR A 37 6.32 6.33 7.40
C THR A 37 4.84 5.99 7.58
N PHE A 38 3.94 6.70 6.88
CA PHE A 38 2.50 6.46 6.95
C PHE A 38 2.09 5.05 6.51
N PHE A 39 2.70 4.53 5.45
CA PHE A 39 2.38 3.19 4.93
C PHE A 39 3.10 2.05 5.67
N GLY A 40 4.22 2.31 6.34
CA GLY A 40 4.86 1.25 7.13
C GLY A 40 6.17 1.60 7.82
N GLY A 41 6.89 2.62 7.33
CA GLY A 41 8.10 3.17 7.95
C GLY A 41 9.15 2.14 8.39
N SER A 42 10.12 2.60 9.17
CA SER A 42 11.03 1.74 9.92
C SER A 42 10.46 1.41 11.30
N ASP A 43 10.36 0.12 11.63
CA ASP A 43 10.10 -0.42 12.97
C ASP A 43 10.76 -1.82 13.04
N THR A 44 10.57 -2.56 14.13
CA THR A 44 11.19 -3.88 14.36
C THR A 44 10.45 -5.05 13.71
N LEU A 45 9.33 -4.81 13.03
CA LEU A 45 8.55 -5.87 12.37
C LEU A 45 9.36 -6.55 11.24
N PRO A 46 9.20 -7.87 11.08
CA PRO A 46 9.91 -8.62 10.06
C PRO A 46 9.46 -8.20 8.65
N VAL A 47 10.43 -8.13 7.75
CA VAL A 47 10.20 -8.02 6.31
C VAL A 47 10.03 -9.42 5.75
N VAL A 48 8.92 -9.65 5.06
CA VAL A 48 8.60 -10.95 4.48
C VAL A 48 8.45 -10.79 2.97
N THR A 49 9.36 -11.41 2.23
CA THR A 49 9.19 -11.63 0.79
C THR A 49 8.15 -12.72 0.61
N PHE A 50 6.98 -12.32 0.13
CA PHE A 50 5.83 -13.18 -0.06
C PHE A 50 5.72 -13.61 -1.53
N SER A 51 5.46 -14.90 -1.77
CA SER A 51 5.05 -15.41 -3.08
C SER A 51 3.54 -15.63 -3.06
N PRO A 52 2.74 -14.81 -3.79
CA PRO A 52 1.29 -14.97 -3.85
C PRO A 52 0.82 -16.33 -4.37
N SER A 53 1.64 -17.00 -5.19
CA SER A 53 1.31 -18.29 -5.80
C SER A 53 1.58 -19.51 -4.88
N ASP A 54 2.54 -19.41 -3.97
CA ASP A 54 2.88 -20.47 -2.98
C ASP A 54 2.44 -20.06 -1.57
N SER A 55 1.36 -19.28 -1.51
CA SER A 55 1.06 -18.25 -0.51
C SER A 55 0.99 -18.70 0.94
N PHE A 56 1.04 -19.99 1.21
CA PHE A 56 1.19 -20.53 2.55
C PHE A 56 2.57 -21.16 2.80
N GLY A 57 3.09 -21.95 1.87
CA GLY A 57 4.36 -22.68 2.03
C GLY A 57 5.56 -21.77 2.24
N SER A 58 5.65 -20.64 1.51
CA SER A 58 6.79 -19.74 1.61
C SER A 58 6.81 -18.91 2.90
N ILE A 59 5.64 -18.64 3.47
CA ILE A 59 5.50 -17.84 4.70
C ILE A 59 5.33 -18.72 5.94
N LYS A 60 4.92 -19.99 5.81
CA LYS A 60 4.74 -20.95 6.91
C LYS A 60 5.93 -21.01 7.88
N PRO A 61 7.21 -21.02 7.47
CA PRO A 61 8.33 -21.02 8.41
C PRO A 61 8.46 -19.71 9.20
N SER A 62 8.23 -18.57 8.54
CA SER A 62 8.17 -17.26 9.20
C SER A 62 6.95 -17.18 10.12
N PHE A 63 5.85 -17.80 9.74
CA PHE A 63 4.65 -17.91 10.54
C PHE A 63 4.92 -18.77 11.77
N LEU A 64 5.37 -20.01 11.64
CA LEU A 64 5.68 -20.91 12.76
C LEU A 64 6.74 -20.34 13.72
N ARG A 65 7.63 -19.46 13.26
CA ARG A 65 8.63 -18.79 14.11
C ARG A 65 8.07 -17.60 14.89
N HIS A 66 7.01 -16.95 14.41
CA HIS A 66 6.43 -15.73 15.01
C HIS A 66 4.99 -15.92 15.52
N PHE A 67 4.32 -17.00 15.13
CA PHE A 67 3.07 -17.49 15.69
C PHE A 67 3.41 -18.47 16.79
N ASP A 68 3.24 -18.04 18.03
CA ASP A 68 2.73 -18.97 19.02
C ASP A 68 1.30 -19.32 18.59
N SER A 69 0.86 -20.56 18.81
CA SER A 69 -0.41 -21.14 18.32
C SER A 69 -1.71 -20.41 18.74
N ILE A 70 -1.58 -19.27 19.42
CA ILE A 70 -2.64 -18.50 20.07
C ILE A 70 -2.86 -17.15 19.39
N SER A 71 -1.88 -16.58 18.67
CA SER A 71 -2.07 -15.23 18.08
C SER A 71 -3.01 -15.27 16.89
N GLU A 72 -4.06 -14.45 16.89
CA GLU A 72 -5.04 -14.35 15.79
C GLU A 72 -4.50 -13.64 14.56
N ASN A 73 -3.52 -12.74 14.74
CA ASN A 73 -3.02 -11.86 13.69
C ASN A 73 -1.53 -11.55 13.92
N ILE A 74 -0.77 -11.30 12.85
CA ILE A 74 0.61 -10.80 12.95
C ILE A 74 0.78 -9.59 12.04
N SER A 75 1.52 -8.60 12.50
CA SER A 75 1.94 -7.49 11.65
C SER A 75 3.28 -7.79 10.99
N ILE A 76 3.37 -7.59 9.68
CA ILE A 76 4.57 -7.80 8.87
C ILE A 76 4.79 -6.61 7.93
N ARG A 77 5.97 -6.57 7.31
CA ARG A 77 6.26 -5.71 6.16
C ARG A 77 6.25 -6.50 4.87
N VAL A 78 5.54 -5.98 3.88
CA VAL A 78 5.59 -6.47 2.50
C VAL A 78 6.35 -5.44 1.65
N PRO A 79 7.44 -5.85 0.98
CA PRO A 79 8.14 -4.98 0.03
C PRO A 79 7.32 -4.87 -1.26
N ILE A 80 7.00 -3.66 -1.68
CA ILE A 80 6.26 -3.38 -2.91
C ILE A 80 7.11 -2.51 -3.81
N SER A 81 7.29 -2.97 -5.05
CA SER A 81 7.88 -2.17 -6.10
C SER A 81 6.82 -1.22 -6.67
N ILE A 82 7.07 0.08 -6.57
CA ILE A 82 6.07 1.12 -6.85
C ILE A 82 6.30 1.86 -8.19
N ASP A 83 7.47 1.69 -8.80
CA ASP A 83 7.84 2.37 -10.05
C ASP A 83 8.77 1.53 -10.94
N SER A 84 8.97 2.00 -12.17
CA SER A 84 9.90 1.41 -13.14
C SER A 84 11.37 1.50 -12.71
N LEU A 85 11.68 2.36 -11.73
CA LEU A 85 13.00 2.48 -11.12
C LEU A 85 13.23 1.45 -10.01
N LYS A 86 12.27 0.55 -9.79
CA LYS A 86 12.28 -0.50 -8.77
C LYS A 86 12.42 0.04 -7.35
N LYS A 87 12.03 1.29 -7.09
CA LYS A 87 11.95 1.80 -5.72
C LYS A 87 11.00 0.89 -4.95
N THR A 88 11.46 0.44 -3.78
CA THR A 88 10.71 -0.48 -2.92
C THR A 88 10.22 0.27 -1.70
N VAL A 89 8.93 0.17 -1.41
CA VAL A 89 8.35 0.66 -0.16
C VAL A 89 7.84 -0.52 0.65
N TYR A 90 8.12 -0.44 1.95
CA TYR A 90 7.70 -1.45 2.89
C TYR A 90 6.37 -1.05 3.47
N VAL A 91 5.34 -1.80 3.09
CA VAL A 91 3.99 -1.57 3.59
C VAL A 91 3.76 -2.45 4.79
N LYS A 92 3.38 -1.81 5.89
CA LYS A 92 2.95 -2.51 7.10
C LYS A 92 1.56 -3.05 6.87
N THR A 93 1.40 -4.34 7.08
CA THR A 93 0.13 -5.03 6.91
C THR A 93 -0.06 -6.02 8.03
N THR A 94 -1.30 -6.30 8.35
CA THR A 94 -1.66 -7.40 9.24
C THR A 94 -1.98 -8.63 8.40
N PHE A 95 -1.48 -9.79 8.81
CA PHE A 95 -1.85 -11.07 8.23
C PHE A 95 -2.75 -11.80 9.21
N GLU A 96 -3.88 -12.31 8.72
CA GLU A 96 -4.81 -13.10 9.54
C GLU A 96 -4.26 -14.52 9.73
N ASN A 97 -4.15 -14.99 10.97
CA ASN A 97 -3.81 -16.39 11.22
C ASN A 97 -4.97 -17.27 10.76
N PRO A 98 -4.76 -18.13 9.76
CA PRO A 98 -5.83 -18.98 9.30
C PRO A 98 -6.04 -20.22 10.21
N PHE A 99 -5.14 -20.47 11.18
CA PHE A 99 -5.22 -21.61 12.11
C PHE A 99 -5.94 -21.31 13.43
N VAL A 100 -6.15 -20.04 13.77
CA VAL A 100 -6.85 -19.67 15.01
C VAL A 100 -8.32 -19.48 14.69
N ILE A 101 -9.17 -20.28 15.33
CA ILE A 101 -10.62 -20.13 15.26
C ILE A 101 -10.97 -18.78 15.89
N LYS A 102 -11.35 -17.82 15.06
CA LYS A 102 -11.75 -16.51 15.53
C LYS A 102 -13.15 -16.57 16.13
N PRO A 103 -13.41 -16.01 17.32
CA PRO A 103 -14.76 -15.58 17.64
C PRO A 103 -15.19 -14.57 16.56
N ILE A 104 -16.44 -14.62 16.12
CA ILE A 104 -16.97 -13.73 15.06
C ILE A 104 -16.73 -12.28 15.49
N GLY A 105 -15.68 -11.65 14.97
CA GLY A 105 -15.20 -10.36 15.44
C GLY A 105 -16.17 -9.23 15.15
N CYS A 106 -16.37 -8.36 16.13
CA CYS A 106 -17.25 -7.19 16.13
C CYS A 106 -16.71 -6.00 15.30
N TYR A 107 -16.15 -6.23 14.11
CA TYR A 107 -15.96 -5.10 13.20
C TYR A 107 -17.33 -4.68 12.66
N SER A 108 -17.67 -3.39 12.78
CA SER A 108 -18.84 -2.87 12.07
C SER A 108 -18.62 -3.14 10.58
N ARG A 109 -19.50 -3.95 9.98
CA ARG A 109 -19.45 -4.28 8.54
C ARG A 109 -19.37 -3.02 7.68
N SER A 110 -19.89 -1.91 8.18
CA SER A 110 -19.92 -0.59 7.53
C SER A 110 -18.56 0.09 7.38
N ASN A 111 -17.43 -0.47 7.84
CA ASN A 111 -16.10 0.12 7.68
C ASN A 111 -15.07 -0.86 7.09
N ILE A 112 -15.54 -2.00 6.57
CA ILE A 112 -14.67 -3.01 5.97
C ILE A 112 -14.91 -3.02 4.48
N LEU A 113 -13.84 -2.80 3.71
CA LEU A 113 -13.83 -3.07 2.28
C LEU A 113 -13.11 -4.40 2.04
N ARG A 114 -13.86 -5.44 1.69
CA ARG A 114 -13.29 -6.74 1.31
C ARG A 114 -13.04 -6.76 -0.19
N ILE A 115 -11.82 -7.06 -0.56
CA ILE A 115 -11.35 -7.17 -1.94
C ILE A 115 -10.91 -8.61 -2.14
N HIS A 116 -11.55 -9.32 -3.05
CA HIS A 116 -11.11 -10.63 -3.50
C HIS A 116 -10.47 -10.50 -4.87
N LEU A 117 -9.23 -10.98 -5.01
CA LEU A 117 -8.48 -10.99 -6.24
C LEU A 117 -8.62 -12.34 -6.94
N ASP A 118 -9.05 -12.27 -8.20
CA ASP A 118 -8.96 -13.33 -9.20
C ASP A 118 -8.05 -12.82 -10.33
N ASN A 119 -7.39 -13.71 -11.08
CA ASN A 119 -6.43 -13.30 -12.12
C ASN A 119 -6.98 -12.28 -13.14
N ASP A 120 -8.29 -12.31 -13.39
CA ASP A 120 -8.95 -11.48 -14.40
C ASP A 120 -9.93 -10.44 -13.82
N SER A 121 -10.24 -10.51 -12.52
CA SER A 121 -11.25 -9.63 -11.92
C SER A 121 -11.04 -9.39 -10.43
N ILE A 122 -11.58 -8.28 -9.94
CA ILE A 122 -11.66 -8.01 -8.50
C ILE A 122 -13.11 -8.11 -8.08
N THR A 123 -13.39 -8.89 -7.03
CA THR A 123 -14.71 -8.89 -6.39
C THR A 123 -14.68 -8.05 -5.11
N ILE A 124 -15.66 -7.17 -4.95
CA ILE A 124 -15.81 -6.29 -3.79
C ILE A 124 -16.95 -6.79 -2.90
N ASN A 125 -16.66 -6.97 -1.62
CA ASN A 125 -17.61 -7.41 -0.59
C ASN A 125 -18.40 -8.68 -0.97
N ASN A 126 -17.81 -9.54 -1.81
CA ASN A 126 -18.43 -10.75 -2.38
C ASN A 126 -19.67 -10.48 -3.25
N GLU A 127 -19.83 -9.26 -3.77
CA GLU A 127 -21.00 -8.86 -4.56
C GLU A 127 -20.59 -8.43 -5.97
N ASN A 128 -19.79 -7.38 -6.08
CA ASN A 128 -19.56 -6.69 -7.36
C ASN A 128 -18.20 -7.04 -7.96
N LYS A 129 -18.17 -7.46 -9.23
CA LYS A 129 -16.93 -7.59 -10.00
C LYS A 129 -16.56 -6.27 -10.67
N ILE A 130 -15.35 -5.79 -10.44
CA ILE A 130 -14.79 -4.59 -11.06
C ILE A 130 -13.46 -4.91 -11.77
N PRO A 131 -13.10 -4.17 -12.82
CA PRO A 131 -11.78 -4.28 -13.43
C PRO A 131 -10.70 -3.71 -12.52
N TYR A 132 -9.47 -4.22 -12.65
CA TYR A 132 -8.31 -3.81 -11.84
C TYR A 132 -8.06 -2.29 -11.83
N ASP A 133 -8.18 -1.65 -12.99
CA ASP A 133 -7.95 -0.21 -13.15
C ASP A 133 -8.97 0.66 -12.38
N SER A 134 -10.08 0.07 -11.93
CA SER A 134 -11.08 0.76 -11.11
C SER A 134 -10.79 0.71 -9.62
N LEU A 135 -9.86 -0.14 -9.15
CA LEU A 135 -9.60 -0.33 -7.73
C LEU A 135 -9.11 0.95 -7.05
N LYS A 136 -8.17 1.67 -7.69
CA LYS A 136 -7.68 2.97 -7.17
C LYS A 136 -8.84 3.93 -6.90
N LYS A 137 -9.72 4.11 -7.89
CA LYS A 137 -10.87 5.01 -7.81
C LYS A 137 -11.84 4.59 -6.71
N LEU A 138 -12.08 3.29 -6.57
CA LEU A 138 -12.92 2.75 -5.49
C LEU A 138 -12.33 3.09 -4.11
N ILE A 139 -11.04 2.81 -3.90
CA ILE A 139 -10.36 3.10 -2.63
C ILE A 139 -10.44 4.59 -2.30
N THR A 140 -10.16 5.46 -3.28
CA THR A 140 -10.28 6.90 -3.10
C THR A 140 -11.70 7.31 -2.73
N ALA A 141 -12.71 6.78 -3.43
CA ALA A 141 -14.12 7.10 -3.17
C ALA A 141 -14.57 6.63 -1.77
N ASP A 142 -14.12 5.45 -1.33
CA ASP A 142 -14.45 4.87 -0.03
C ASP A 142 -13.86 5.71 1.11
N ILE A 143 -12.58 6.10 1.00
CA ILE A 143 -11.92 6.99 1.95
C ILE A 143 -12.59 8.37 2.00
N LEU A 144 -13.14 8.85 0.89
CA LEU A 144 -13.82 10.15 0.83
C LEU A 144 -15.34 10.06 1.06
N ASN A 145 -15.86 8.90 1.43
CA ASN A 145 -17.30 8.67 1.50
C ASN A 145 -17.98 9.42 2.65
N TYR A 146 -17.39 9.40 3.85
CA TYR A 146 -17.96 10.00 5.07
C TYR A 146 -19.45 9.62 5.29
N GLY A 147 -19.84 8.37 4.97
CA GLY A 147 -21.20 7.86 5.15
C GLY A 147 -22.24 8.32 4.14
N ARG A 148 -21.84 8.95 3.03
CA ARG A 148 -22.78 9.43 1.98
C ARG A 148 -23.35 8.30 1.14
N ASN A 149 -22.52 7.32 0.80
CA ASN A 149 -22.90 6.13 0.07
C ASN A 149 -22.95 4.95 1.06
N MET A 150 -24.11 4.33 1.19
CA MET A 150 -24.34 3.19 2.09
C MET A 150 -23.61 1.90 1.67
N TYR A 151 -23.14 1.84 0.42
CA TYR A 151 -22.37 0.71 -0.12
C TYR A 151 -20.86 0.82 0.14
N LEU A 152 -20.40 1.95 0.72
CA LEU A 152 -18.99 2.22 1.05
C LEU A 152 -18.83 2.48 2.55
N SER A 153 -17.58 2.61 3.03
CA SER A 153 -17.31 2.77 4.46
C SER A 153 -17.90 4.05 5.03
N GLY A 154 -18.57 3.95 6.19
CA GLY A 154 -19.19 5.08 6.87
C GLY A 154 -18.19 6.00 7.58
N SER A 155 -17.01 5.49 7.94
CA SER A 155 -15.99 6.21 8.70
C SER A 155 -14.58 6.00 8.12
N PRO A 156 -14.08 6.94 7.29
CA PRO A 156 -12.77 6.84 6.65
C PRO A 156 -11.60 6.59 7.61
N ASN A 157 -11.64 7.18 8.81
CA ASN A 157 -10.62 7.01 9.84
C ASN A 157 -10.61 5.61 10.49
N LYS A 158 -11.67 4.83 10.28
CA LYS A 158 -11.86 3.45 10.78
C LYS A 158 -11.88 2.43 9.65
N MET A 159 -11.63 2.86 8.41
CA MET A 159 -11.64 1.97 7.26
C MET A 159 -10.57 0.88 7.40
N VAL A 160 -10.96 -0.34 7.07
CA VAL A 160 -10.07 -1.51 6.99
C VAL A 160 -10.23 -2.13 5.62
N VAL A 161 -9.13 -2.25 4.89
CA VAL A 161 -9.08 -2.96 3.61
C VAL A 161 -8.64 -4.39 3.89
N ILE A 162 -9.46 -5.36 3.53
CA ILE A 162 -9.11 -6.77 3.59
C ILE A 162 -8.87 -7.26 2.17
N LEU A 163 -7.62 -7.59 1.85
CA LEU A 163 -7.22 -8.17 0.58
C LEU A 163 -7.16 -9.70 0.71
N ARG A 164 -7.98 -10.38 -0.09
CA ARG A 164 -8.02 -11.84 -0.24
C ARG A 164 -7.67 -12.20 -1.66
N TRP A 165 -7.05 -13.36 -1.86
CA TRP A 165 -6.68 -13.84 -3.18
C TRP A 165 -6.68 -15.36 -3.21
N ASN A 166 -6.92 -15.94 -4.39
CA ASN A 166 -6.79 -17.37 -4.61
C ASN A 166 -5.30 -17.78 -4.68
N MET A 167 -4.96 -19.01 -4.28
CA MET A 167 -3.61 -19.60 -4.39
C MET A 167 -2.98 -19.45 -5.76
N GLN A 168 -3.77 -19.41 -6.82
CA GLN A 168 -3.28 -19.33 -8.20
C GLN A 168 -3.09 -17.89 -8.69
N ILE A 169 -3.13 -16.89 -7.80
CA ILE A 169 -2.95 -15.49 -8.20
C ILE A 169 -1.52 -15.25 -8.70
N LYS A 170 -1.41 -14.55 -9.83
CA LYS A 170 -0.11 -14.09 -10.34
C LYS A 170 0.46 -13.01 -9.43
N THR A 171 1.77 -13.02 -9.23
CA THR A 171 2.48 -12.06 -8.37
C THR A 171 2.28 -10.63 -8.83
N GLU A 172 2.29 -10.40 -10.14
CA GLU A 172 2.10 -9.10 -10.76
C GLU A 172 0.70 -8.54 -10.45
N VAL A 173 -0.31 -9.41 -10.45
CA VAL A 173 -1.71 -9.05 -10.17
C VAL A 173 -1.88 -8.65 -8.71
N PHE A 174 -1.28 -9.41 -7.79
CA PHE A 174 -1.28 -9.08 -6.36
C PHE A 174 -0.56 -7.74 -6.09
N ASN A 175 0.62 -7.53 -6.69
CA ASN A 175 1.37 -6.28 -6.56
C ASN A 175 0.63 -5.09 -7.16
N LEU A 176 -0.05 -5.28 -8.30
CA LEU A 176 -0.88 -4.25 -8.92
C LEU A 176 -2.05 -3.85 -8.02
N ALA A 177 -2.70 -4.82 -7.37
CA ALA A 177 -3.76 -4.54 -6.42
C ALA A 177 -3.25 -3.74 -5.20
N LEU A 178 -2.15 -4.17 -4.61
CA LEU A 178 -1.53 -3.46 -3.49
C LEU A 178 -1.13 -2.04 -3.87
N LYS A 179 -0.49 -1.87 -5.03
CA LYS A 179 -0.14 -0.56 -5.57
C LYS A 179 -1.38 0.31 -5.73
N SER A 180 -2.46 -0.22 -6.29
CA SER A 180 -3.74 0.49 -6.47
C SER A 180 -4.36 0.93 -5.14
N ILE A 181 -4.24 0.12 -4.08
CA ILE A 181 -4.70 0.48 -2.73
C ILE A 181 -3.89 1.65 -2.16
N ILE A 182 -2.56 1.62 -2.30
CA ILE A 182 -1.67 2.71 -1.86
C ILE A 182 -1.98 3.98 -2.64
N ASP A 183 -2.03 3.87 -3.97
CA ASP A 183 -2.36 4.95 -4.90
C ASP A 183 -3.69 5.62 -4.55
N GLY A 184 -4.71 4.81 -4.22
CA GLY A 184 -6.02 5.32 -3.83
C GLY A 184 -6.00 6.13 -2.53
N HIS A 185 -5.18 5.71 -1.56
CA HIS A 185 -4.96 6.46 -0.31
C HIS A 185 -4.21 7.77 -0.55
N ILE A 186 -3.13 7.75 -1.35
CA ILE A 186 -2.38 8.96 -1.68
C ILE A 186 -3.28 9.97 -2.39
N GLU A 187 -4.12 9.51 -3.33
CA GLU A 187 -5.06 10.37 -4.02
C GLU A 187 -6.11 10.99 -3.07
N ALA A 188 -6.66 10.20 -2.14
CA ALA A 188 -7.60 10.71 -1.14
C ALA A 188 -6.94 11.76 -0.21
N LEU A 189 -5.70 11.53 0.21
CA LEU A 189 -4.91 12.49 0.98
C LEU A 189 -4.67 13.77 0.17
N ASN A 190 -4.35 13.66 -1.12
CA ASN A 190 -4.10 14.83 -1.96
C ASN A 190 -5.35 15.66 -2.21
N ILE A 191 -6.50 15.02 -2.48
CA ILE A 191 -7.80 15.68 -2.61
C ILE A 191 -8.15 16.42 -1.32
N THR A 192 -7.99 15.74 -0.18
CA THR A 192 -8.30 16.32 1.13
C THR A 192 -7.35 17.48 1.46
N SER A 193 -6.05 17.33 1.25
CA SER A 193 -5.07 18.40 1.45
C SER A 193 -5.41 19.63 0.61
N SER A 194 -5.71 19.42 -0.68
CA SER A 194 -6.07 20.51 -1.59
C SER A 194 -7.33 21.22 -1.13
N LYS A 195 -8.34 20.47 -0.65
CA LYS A 195 -9.62 21.03 -0.23
C LYS A 195 -9.58 21.76 1.11
N TYR A 196 -8.88 21.22 2.11
CA TYR A 196 -8.94 21.73 3.49
C TYR A 196 -7.72 22.56 3.89
N ILE A 197 -6.57 22.35 3.24
CA ILE A 197 -5.30 23.03 3.53
C ILE A 197 -4.90 23.98 2.38
N ASN A 198 -5.60 23.91 1.24
CA ASN A 198 -5.33 24.69 0.03
C ASN A 198 -3.88 24.54 -0.49
N LYS A 199 -3.34 23.31 -0.38
CA LYS A 199 -1.97 22.98 -0.78
C LYS A 199 -1.91 21.53 -1.28
N HIS A 200 -1.05 21.29 -2.27
CA HIS A 200 -0.72 19.94 -2.71
C HIS A 200 -0.05 19.15 -1.58
N LEU A 201 -0.29 17.83 -1.52
CA LEU A 201 0.23 16.96 -0.46
C LEU A 201 1.75 17.06 -0.27
N CYS A 202 2.48 17.26 -1.37
CA CYS A 202 3.94 17.39 -1.37
C CYS A 202 4.46 18.73 -0.84
N SER A 203 3.57 19.70 -0.62
CA SER A 203 3.91 21.08 -0.26
C SER A 203 3.37 21.51 1.11
N ILE A 204 2.64 20.63 1.81
CA ILE A 204 2.17 20.91 3.18
C ILE A 204 3.29 20.77 4.20
N THR A 205 3.09 21.32 5.40
CA THR A 205 4.06 21.15 6.50
C THR A 205 4.01 19.74 7.08
N LYS A 206 4.94 19.39 7.97
CA LYS A 206 4.87 18.12 8.74
C LYS A 206 3.66 18.08 9.67
N ASP A 207 3.32 19.20 10.30
CA ASP A 207 2.19 19.29 11.22
C ASP A 207 0.86 19.13 10.48
N ASP A 208 0.73 19.76 9.32
CA ASP A 208 -0.42 19.60 8.42
C ASP A 208 -0.57 18.15 7.97
N PHE A 209 0.52 17.51 7.58
CA PHE A 209 0.51 16.09 7.19
C PHE A 209 0.10 15.18 8.35
N THR A 210 0.56 15.47 9.57
CA THR A 210 0.20 14.71 10.77
C THR A 210 -1.28 14.86 11.11
N LYS A 211 -1.83 16.08 11.00
CA LYS A 211 -3.28 16.33 11.17
C LYS A 211 -4.12 15.65 10.09
N LEU A 212 -3.62 15.65 8.85
CA LEU A 212 -4.29 15.00 7.74
C LEU A 212 -4.36 13.48 7.97
N THR A 213 -3.22 12.85 8.24
CA THR A 213 -3.11 11.40 8.44
C THR A 213 -3.70 10.91 9.77
N SER A 214 -3.93 11.76 10.77
CA SER A 214 -4.71 11.34 11.94
C SER A 214 -6.20 11.11 11.60
N SER A 215 -6.68 11.71 10.50
CA SER A 215 -8.05 11.57 10.00
C SER A 215 -8.23 10.42 8.99
N PHE A 216 -7.13 9.82 8.52
CA PHE A 216 -7.14 8.69 7.59
C PHE A 216 -6.16 7.63 8.05
N ARG A 217 -6.63 6.42 8.32
CA ARG A 217 -5.73 5.32 8.69
C ARG A 217 -5.51 4.40 7.50
N PHE A 218 -4.25 4.06 7.26
CA PHE A 218 -3.92 2.96 6.38
C PHE A 218 -3.96 1.65 7.18
N ASN A 219 -5.04 0.89 7.05
CA ASN A 219 -5.18 -0.43 7.65
C ASN A 219 -5.41 -1.47 6.56
N LEU A 220 -4.36 -2.22 6.24
CA LEU A 220 -4.41 -3.32 5.31
C LEU A 220 -4.32 -4.65 6.07
N ILE A 221 -5.26 -5.55 5.75
CA ILE A 221 -5.26 -6.93 6.21
C ILE A 221 -5.09 -7.82 4.99
N LEU A 222 -4.10 -8.70 5.02
CA LEU A 222 -3.92 -9.79 4.08
C LEU A 222 -4.58 -11.03 4.70
N ALA A 223 -5.58 -11.57 4.01
CA ALA A 223 -6.34 -12.71 4.47
C ALA A 223 -6.35 -13.81 3.40
N PHE A 224 -6.01 -15.01 3.83
CA PHE A 224 -5.99 -16.17 2.96
C PHE A 224 -7.37 -16.84 2.96
N PRO A 225 -7.95 -17.19 1.79
CA PRO A 225 -9.33 -17.65 1.73
C PRO A 225 -9.52 -19.03 2.36
N GLU A 226 -8.57 -19.95 2.26
CA GLU A 226 -8.69 -21.32 2.78
C GLU A 226 -7.32 -22.00 2.85
N ILE A 227 -6.94 -22.60 3.98
CA ILE A 227 -5.75 -23.45 4.08
C ILE A 227 -6.10 -24.80 3.43
N PRO A 228 -5.38 -25.28 2.40
CA PRO A 228 -5.59 -26.62 1.90
C PRO A 228 -5.33 -27.65 3.00
N SER A 229 -6.14 -28.70 3.06
CA SER A 229 -6.10 -29.71 4.13
C SER A 229 -4.72 -30.37 4.32
N GLU A 230 -3.91 -30.41 3.27
CA GLU A 230 -2.53 -30.92 3.30
C GLU A 230 -1.58 -30.09 4.18
N TYR A 231 -1.90 -28.82 4.45
CA TYR A 231 -1.12 -27.96 5.36
C TYR A 231 -1.63 -28.00 6.81
N LEU A 232 -2.73 -28.70 7.09
CA LEU A 232 -3.30 -28.90 8.43
C LEU A 232 -2.67 -30.08 9.20
N ILE A 233 -1.70 -30.78 8.60
CA ILE A 233 -0.96 -31.84 9.28
C ILE A 233 0.06 -31.20 10.22
N PHE A 234 -0.30 -31.11 11.50
CA PHE A 234 0.65 -30.80 12.57
C PHE A 234 1.41 -32.09 12.95
N PRO A 235 2.72 -32.02 13.24
CA PRO A 235 3.35 -33.10 13.97
C PRO A 235 2.62 -33.21 15.31
N SER A 236 2.04 -34.38 15.57
CA SER A 236 1.50 -34.71 16.88
C SER A 236 2.63 -34.54 17.89
N ILE A 237 2.51 -33.53 18.75
CA ILE A 237 3.41 -33.37 19.89
C ILE A 237 3.01 -34.50 20.85
N GLY A 238 3.79 -35.58 20.81
CA GLY A 238 3.82 -36.61 21.86
C GLY A 238 4.68 -36.17 23.02
#